data_AF-A0A952NZP7-F1
#
_entry.id   AF-A0A952NZP7-F1
#
_cell.length_a   1.000
_cell.length_b   1.000
_cell.length_c   1.000
_cell.angle_alpha   90.00
_cell.angle_beta   90.00
_cell.angle_gamma   90.00
#
_symmetry.space_group_name_H-M   'P 1'
#
loop_
_entity.id
_entity.type
_entity.pdbx_description
1 polymer ?
#
loop_
_entity_poly.entity_id
_entity_poly.type
_entity_poly.pdbx_seq_one_letter_code
_entity_poly.pdbx_strand_id
1 'polypeptide(L)'
;MSHPLMQQALPFLEALGRDLERRAFALPAHWDVDHLCYRVGSLSRYIELREELRVSDILLTETPVNGRPIACFQLRNPLFWREVRIDVIELPAPKAGRPTPEGFEHIEIVADQSFQEIQRADLPFELSPKNFNAELKLELGERNLKFHHLSLHSVVRMESHTRAAAALKNSRILEDFASFRPLVAGTFPLGLDTLTSDLDLLFVASDLDALDLELRRRFATCVSFRQQRLTVDELTTSITNFVMDDVPFEIFAQNREPVLQRAYRHFLIEEKLLKYGGEKLRDRVVQARARGLKTEPAFGEALGLQGDPYLELLQWQELSVGELRQRLERALA
;
A
#
# COMPACT_ATOMS: atom_id res chain seq x y z
N MET A 1 24.58 14.79 5.71
CA MET A 1 23.74 15.96 6.09
C MET A 1 22.38 15.76 5.46
N SER A 2 21.29 16.09 6.15
CA SER A 2 19.93 16.03 5.58
C SER A 2 19.81 17.02 4.42
N HIS A 3 19.20 16.60 3.31
CA HIS A 3 18.98 17.44 2.13
C HIS A 3 18.26 18.75 2.50
N PRO A 4 18.59 19.93 1.94
CA PRO A 4 17.94 21.21 2.26
C PRO A 4 16.41 21.18 2.15
N LEU A 5 15.89 20.41 1.19
CA LEU A 5 14.46 20.12 1.03
C LEU A 5 13.80 19.60 2.31
N MET A 6 14.50 18.77 3.10
CA MET A 6 13.97 18.21 4.34
C MET A 6 13.75 19.26 5.43
N GLN A 7 14.43 20.40 5.37
CA GLN A 7 14.21 21.51 6.30
C GLN A 7 12.83 22.15 6.12
N GLN A 8 12.22 22.01 4.93
CA GLN A 8 10.89 22.55 4.63
C GLN A 8 9.75 21.56 4.96
N ALA A 9 10.06 20.27 5.14
CA ALA A 9 9.06 19.22 5.31
C ALA A 9 8.31 19.35 6.65
N LEU A 10 9.04 19.54 7.75
CA LEU A 10 8.43 19.69 9.08
C LEU A 10 7.51 20.92 9.17
N PRO A 11 7.91 22.14 8.73
CA PRO A 11 7.00 23.28 8.67
C PRO A 11 5.71 23.01 7.88
N PHE A 12 5.81 22.29 6.75
CA PHE A 12 4.65 21.89 5.96
C PHE A 12 3.74 20.93 6.73
N LEU A 13 4.30 19.88 7.34
CA LEU A 13 3.56 18.89 8.12
C LEU A 13 2.88 19.50 9.36
N GLU A 14 3.54 20.43 10.05
CA GLU A 14 2.95 21.18 11.17
C GLU A 14 1.82 22.10 10.71
N ALA A 15 1.94 22.73 9.54
CA ALA A 15 0.86 23.52 8.96
C ALA A 15 -0.33 22.65 8.55
N LEU A 16 -0.08 21.49 7.95
CA LEU A 16 -1.10 20.51 7.62
C LEU A 16 -1.82 20.01 8.88
N GLY A 17 -1.10 19.71 9.97
CA GLY A 17 -1.69 19.34 11.26
C GLY A 17 -2.68 20.39 11.78
N ARG A 18 -2.32 21.68 11.70
CA ARG A 18 -3.23 22.79 12.05
C ARG A 18 -4.44 22.88 11.11
N ASP A 19 -4.27 22.58 9.82
CA ASP A 19 -5.39 22.56 8.86
C ASP A 19 -6.40 21.46 9.18
N LEU A 20 -5.91 20.28 9.59
CA LEU A 20 -6.73 19.16 10.04
C LEU A 20 -7.49 19.51 11.33
N GLU A 21 -6.80 20.09 12.31
CA GLU A 21 -7.41 20.53 13.57
C GLU A 21 -8.52 21.58 13.34
N ARG A 22 -8.26 22.59 12.49
CA ARG A 22 -9.25 23.62 12.15
C ARG A 22 -10.50 23.06 11.47
N ARG A 23 -10.37 21.95 10.74
CA ARG A 23 -11.47 21.28 10.03
C ARG A 23 -12.09 20.13 10.84
N ALA A 24 -11.63 19.93 12.07
CA ALA A 24 -12.01 18.78 12.90
C ALA A 24 -11.88 17.45 12.13
N PHE A 25 -10.81 17.29 11.36
CA PHE A 25 -10.50 16.08 10.62
C PHE A 25 -9.47 15.26 11.41
N ALA A 26 -9.92 14.23 12.12
CA ALA A 26 -9.03 13.34 12.85
C ALA A 26 -8.62 12.17 11.94
N LEU A 27 -7.31 11.97 11.77
CA LEU A 27 -6.78 10.76 11.17
C LEU A 27 -6.77 9.64 12.23
N PRO A 28 -7.27 8.43 11.92
CA PRO A 28 -7.08 7.26 12.78
C PRO A 28 -5.61 7.05 13.15
N ALA A 29 -5.35 6.76 14.43
CA ALA A 29 -4.00 6.74 14.98
C ALA A 29 -3.12 5.60 14.44
N HIS A 30 -3.74 4.56 13.89
CA HIS A 30 -3.07 3.39 13.30
C HIS A 30 -2.77 3.55 11.81
N TRP A 31 -3.28 4.61 11.17
CA TRP A 31 -2.94 4.95 9.79
C TRP A 31 -1.51 5.46 9.71
N ASP A 32 -0.86 5.13 8.60
CA ASP A 32 0.52 5.49 8.35
C ASP A 32 0.61 6.43 7.15
N VAL A 33 1.57 7.37 7.22
CA VAL A 33 1.87 8.23 6.08
C VAL A 33 2.81 7.45 5.17
N ASP A 34 2.37 7.24 3.93
CA ASP A 34 3.16 6.54 2.92
C ASP A 34 4.31 7.43 2.45
N HIS A 35 3.97 8.59 1.89
CA HIS A 35 4.96 9.48 1.29
C HIS A 35 4.55 10.95 1.33
N LEU A 36 5.56 11.82 1.18
CA LEU A 36 5.41 13.25 0.94
C LEU A 36 5.56 13.55 -0.55
N CYS A 37 4.76 14.45 -1.10
CA CYS A 37 4.93 14.93 -2.48
C CYS A 37 5.51 16.34 -2.51
N TYR A 38 6.63 16.50 -3.23
CA TYR A 38 7.28 17.78 -3.47
C TYR A 38 7.20 18.17 -4.95
N ARG A 39 6.53 19.27 -5.24
CA ARG A 39 6.37 19.81 -6.60
C ARG A 39 7.51 20.73 -6.98
N VAL A 40 7.80 20.79 -8.27
CA VAL A 40 8.77 21.73 -8.87
C VAL A 40 8.14 22.45 -10.06
N GLY A 41 8.59 23.68 -10.31
CA GLY A 41 7.98 24.56 -11.31
C GLY A 41 8.43 24.33 -12.76
N SER A 42 9.55 23.63 -12.98
CA SER A 42 10.10 23.38 -14.32
C SER A 42 10.70 21.98 -14.45
N LEU A 43 10.84 21.50 -15.70
CA LEU A 43 11.53 20.25 -15.99
C LEU A 43 13.03 20.32 -15.64
N SER A 44 13.67 21.48 -15.82
CA SER A 44 15.07 21.67 -15.43
C SER A 44 15.24 21.49 -13.92
N ARG A 45 14.36 22.10 -13.11
CA ARG A 45 14.38 21.98 -11.65
C ARG A 45 14.09 20.54 -11.20
N TYR A 46 13.18 19.85 -11.88
CA TYR A 46 12.95 18.41 -11.67
C TYR A 46 14.23 17.60 -11.85
N ILE A 47 14.96 17.81 -12.96
CA ILE A 47 16.19 17.06 -13.25
C ILE A 47 17.26 17.38 -12.19
N GLU A 48 17.46 18.65 -11.86
CA GLU A 48 18.41 19.08 -10.82
C GLU A 48 18.12 18.40 -9.48
N LEU A 49 16.90 18.55 -8.97
CA LEU A 49 16.52 18.01 -7.67
C LEU A 49 16.51 16.47 -7.66
N ARG A 50 16.17 15.83 -8.77
CA ARG A 50 16.27 14.37 -8.91
C ARG A 50 17.72 13.90 -8.76
N GLU A 51 18.68 14.58 -9.39
CA GLU A 51 20.10 14.22 -9.24
C GLU A 51 20.62 14.53 -7.84
N GLU A 52 20.19 15.64 -7.22
CA GLU A 52 20.51 15.94 -5.81
C GLU A 52 20.04 14.81 -4.87
N LEU A 53 18.78 14.36 -5.03
CA LEU A 53 18.21 13.28 -4.23
C LEU A 53 18.87 11.92 -4.52
N ARG A 54 19.31 11.64 -5.76
CA ARG A 54 20.07 10.41 -6.08
C ARG A 54 21.40 10.31 -5.34
N VAL A 55 21.99 11.43 -4.95
CA VAL A 55 23.24 11.46 -4.16
C VAL A 55 22.96 11.09 -2.70
N SER A 56 21.88 11.62 -2.11
CA SER A 56 21.58 11.41 -0.69
C SER A 56 20.72 10.18 -0.39
N ASP A 57 19.91 9.74 -1.35
CA ASP A 57 18.79 8.83 -1.14
C ASP A 57 18.74 7.72 -2.21
N ILE A 58 17.77 6.82 -2.12
CA ILE A 58 17.65 5.66 -3.01
C ILE A 58 16.47 5.88 -3.95
N LEU A 59 16.72 5.93 -5.26
CA LEU A 59 15.64 5.95 -6.25
C LEU A 59 14.91 4.61 -6.24
N LEU A 60 13.62 4.62 -5.88
CA LEU A 60 12.75 3.45 -5.93
C LEU A 60 12.22 3.22 -7.35
N THR A 61 11.72 4.28 -7.97
CA THR A 61 11.19 4.24 -9.33
C THR A 61 11.24 5.62 -10.00
N GLU A 62 11.27 5.64 -11.32
CA GLU A 62 11.05 6.83 -12.14
C GLU A 62 10.21 6.43 -13.35
N THR A 63 8.91 6.71 -13.33
CA THR A 63 7.97 6.24 -14.35
C THR A 63 7.24 7.39 -15.06
N PRO A 64 6.91 7.23 -16.35
CA PRO A 64 6.09 8.19 -17.06
C PRO A 64 4.62 8.08 -16.63
N VAL A 65 4.07 9.15 -16.06
CA VAL A 65 2.66 9.24 -15.67
C VAL A 65 2.04 10.46 -16.37
N ASN A 66 1.08 10.23 -17.26
CA ASN A 66 0.45 11.28 -18.08
C ASN A 66 1.48 12.13 -18.86
N GLY A 67 2.47 11.48 -19.48
CA GLY A 67 3.46 12.12 -20.36
C GLY A 67 4.58 12.88 -19.65
N ARG A 68 4.71 12.75 -18.32
CA ARG A 68 5.78 13.37 -17.53
C ARG A 68 6.40 12.34 -16.57
N PRO A 69 7.70 12.45 -16.25
CA PRO A 69 8.32 11.56 -15.28
C PRO A 69 7.89 11.93 -13.85
N ILE A 70 7.73 10.90 -13.03
CA ILE A 70 7.57 11.00 -11.58
C ILE A 70 8.61 10.08 -10.95
N ALA A 71 9.47 10.64 -10.12
CA ALA A 71 10.48 9.91 -9.38
C ALA A 71 10.06 9.73 -7.93
N CYS A 72 10.31 8.54 -7.38
CA CYS A 72 10.06 8.24 -5.97
C CYS A 72 11.36 7.82 -5.31
N PHE A 73 11.66 8.39 -4.16
CA PHE A 73 12.90 8.14 -3.43
C PHE A 73 12.62 7.62 -2.02
N GLN A 74 13.33 6.56 -1.64
CA GLN A 74 13.48 6.15 -0.26
C GLN A 74 14.56 6.99 0.40
N LEU A 75 14.16 7.72 1.44
CA LEU A 75 15.06 8.54 2.24
C LEU A 75 15.97 7.66 3.09
N ARG A 76 17.28 7.96 3.08
CA ARG A 76 18.23 7.32 4.02
C ARG A 76 18.08 7.85 5.43
N ASN A 77 17.66 9.10 5.57
CA ASN A 77 17.39 9.76 6.83
C ASN A 77 15.91 10.12 6.86
N PRO A 78 15.04 9.25 7.42
CA PRO A 78 13.61 9.46 7.39
C PRO A 78 13.21 10.64 8.28
N LEU A 79 12.09 11.25 7.92
CA LEU A 79 11.43 12.29 8.71
C LEU A 79 10.53 11.64 9.75
N PHE A 80 10.38 12.31 10.89
CA PHE A 80 9.40 11.94 11.90
C PHE A 80 8.46 13.10 12.11
N TRP A 81 7.17 12.84 11.94
CA TRP A 81 6.11 13.78 12.25
C TRP A 81 5.20 13.17 13.31
N ARG A 82 5.29 13.71 14.52
CA ARG A 82 4.75 13.07 15.73
C ARG A 82 5.35 11.65 15.84
N GLU A 83 4.52 10.62 15.95
CA GLU A 83 4.95 9.23 16.05
C GLU A 83 5.24 8.56 14.70
N VAL A 84 4.85 9.20 13.58
CA VAL A 84 4.87 8.62 12.24
C VAL A 84 6.23 8.80 11.57
N ARG A 85 6.76 7.72 11.00
CA ARG A 85 7.97 7.76 10.16
C ARG A 85 7.57 7.96 8.71
N ILE A 86 8.12 8.98 8.07
CA ILE A 86 7.96 9.23 6.63
C ILE A 86 9.32 9.10 5.98
N ASP A 87 9.47 8.08 5.14
CA ASP A 87 10.74 7.68 4.56
C ASP A 87 10.69 7.61 3.04
N VAL A 88 9.61 8.11 2.43
CA VAL A 88 9.44 8.20 0.98
C VAL A 88 9.08 9.62 0.57
N ILE A 89 9.71 10.10 -0.51
CA ILE A 89 9.35 11.33 -1.18
C ILE A 89 9.04 11.07 -2.66
N GLU A 90 7.90 11.58 -3.12
CA GLU A 90 7.53 11.65 -4.52
C GLU A 90 7.92 13.03 -5.08
N LEU A 91 8.65 13.01 -6.20
CA LEU A 91 9.06 14.18 -6.96
C LEU A 91 8.46 14.06 -8.37
N PRO A 92 7.33 14.70 -8.66
CA PRO A 92 6.73 14.65 -9.98
C PRO A 92 7.10 15.90 -10.81
N ALA A 93 7.59 15.72 -12.04
CA ALA A 93 7.87 16.83 -12.96
C ALA A 93 6.61 17.67 -13.25
N PRO A 94 6.66 18.97 -13.54
CA PRO A 94 5.44 19.75 -13.78
C PRO A 94 4.66 19.25 -15.01
N LYS A 95 3.33 19.38 -14.99
CA LYS A 95 2.50 19.13 -16.18
C LYS A 95 2.73 20.27 -17.18
N ALA A 96 2.90 19.95 -18.47
CA ALA A 96 3.08 20.94 -19.51
C ALA A 96 1.94 21.98 -19.52
N GLY A 97 2.28 23.26 -19.54
CA GLY A 97 1.30 24.36 -19.58
C GLY A 97 0.53 24.62 -18.27
N ARG A 98 0.83 23.90 -17.17
CA ARG A 98 0.21 24.13 -15.86
C ARG A 98 1.21 24.73 -14.88
N PRO A 99 1.07 26.01 -14.51
CA PRO A 99 1.87 26.62 -13.46
C PRO A 99 1.76 25.79 -12.18
N THR A 100 2.91 25.43 -11.62
CA THR A 100 3.00 24.59 -10.43
C THR A 100 3.92 25.30 -9.43
N PRO A 101 3.40 25.76 -8.28
CA PRO A 101 4.25 26.28 -7.21
C PRO A 101 5.23 25.20 -6.75
N GLU A 102 6.49 25.58 -6.55
CA GLU A 102 7.50 24.68 -5.99
C GLU A 102 7.32 24.59 -4.47
N GLY A 103 7.41 23.37 -3.95
CA GLY A 103 7.24 23.10 -2.52
C GLY A 103 6.48 21.80 -2.24
N PHE A 104 6.36 21.46 -0.96
CA PHE A 104 5.48 20.37 -0.53
C PHE A 104 4.02 20.72 -0.77
N GLU A 105 3.26 19.77 -1.33
CA GLU A 105 1.87 19.99 -1.72
C GLU A 105 0.90 19.08 -0.96
N HIS A 106 1.28 17.82 -0.74
CA HIS A 106 0.44 16.84 -0.04
C HIS A 106 1.25 15.76 0.63
N ILE A 107 0.57 15.04 1.53
CA ILE A 107 0.95 13.69 1.95
C ILE A 107 -0.05 12.68 1.39
N GLU A 108 0.41 11.46 1.23
CA GLU A 108 -0.46 10.32 0.93
C GLU A 108 -0.46 9.31 2.09
N ILE A 109 -1.62 8.72 2.36
CA ILE A 109 -1.90 7.87 3.52
C ILE A 109 -2.44 6.53 3.02
N VAL A 110 -1.90 5.44 3.57
CA VAL A 110 -2.48 4.11 3.40
C VAL A 110 -3.61 3.95 4.42
N ALA A 111 -4.83 3.76 3.92
CA ALA A 111 -6.03 3.69 4.76
C ALA A 111 -6.69 2.31 4.70
N ASP A 112 -7.29 1.87 5.80
CA ASP A 112 -8.11 0.65 5.89
C ASP A 112 -9.61 0.92 5.90
N GLN A 113 -10.00 1.97 5.17
CA GLN A 113 -11.38 2.37 4.95
C GLN A 113 -11.65 2.54 3.46
N SER A 114 -12.90 2.33 3.05
CA SER A 114 -13.31 2.63 1.68
C SER A 114 -13.24 4.14 1.43
N PHE A 115 -13.04 4.56 0.18
CA PHE A 115 -13.05 6.00 -0.13
C PHE A 115 -14.39 6.67 0.21
N GLN A 116 -15.49 5.93 0.20
CA GLN A 116 -16.79 6.45 0.62
C GLN A 116 -16.81 6.78 2.12
N GLU A 117 -16.16 5.99 2.97
CA GLU A 117 -16.06 6.23 4.41
C GLU A 117 -15.10 7.38 4.74
N ILE A 118 -14.05 7.56 3.93
CA ILE A 118 -13.06 8.65 4.12
C ILE A 118 -13.61 10.00 3.64
N GLN A 119 -14.45 9.99 2.60
CA GLN A 119 -15.06 11.21 2.06
C GLN A 119 -15.84 11.98 3.13
N ARG A 120 -15.81 13.30 2.99
CA ARG A 120 -16.55 14.22 3.85
C ARG A 120 -17.33 15.22 3.03
N ALA A 121 -18.58 15.45 3.42
CA ALA A 121 -19.46 16.38 2.71
C ALA A 121 -18.98 17.83 2.75
N ASP A 122 -18.18 18.21 3.77
CA ASP A 122 -17.65 19.57 3.94
C ASP A 122 -16.30 19.81 3.26
N LEU A 123 -15.72 18.80 2.59
CA LEU A 123 -14.44 18.92 1.90
C LEU A 123 -14.58 18.57 0.42
N PRO A 124 -14.06 19.41 -0.50
CA PRO A 124 -13.93 19.03 -1.90
C PRO A 124 -13.04 17.79 -2.02
N PHE A 125 -13.44 16.88 -2.89
CA PHE A 125 -12.68 15.66 -3.16
C PHE A 125 -12.59 15.34 -4.65
N GLU A 126 -11.53 14.64 -5.02
CA GLU A 126 -11.31 14.12 -6.38
C GLU A 126 -10.96 12.64 -6.29
N LEU A 127 -11.73 11.80 -6.98
CA LEU A 127 -11.42 10.38 -7.14
C LEU A 127 -10.65 10.18 -8.45
N SER A 128 -9.47 9.60 -8.33
CA SER A 128 -8.64 9.19 -9.46
C SER A 128 -8.70 7.66 -9.59
N PRO A 129 -9.60 7.11 -10.42
CA PRO A 129 -9.66 5.68 -10.66
C PRO A 129 -8.39 5.26 -11.41
N LYS A 130 -7.56 4.45 -10.77
CA LYS A 130 -6.44 3.74 -11.40
C LYS A 130 -6.74 2.25 -11.28
N ASN A 131 -6.37 1.47 -12.31
CA ASN A 131 -6.68 0.04 -12.33
C ASN A 131 -6.02 -0.74 -11.16
N PHE A 132 -4.82 -0.31 -10.73
CA PHE A 132 -4.05 -1.02 -9.72
C PHE A 132 -4.16 -0.41 -8.32
N ASN A 133 -4.04 0.91 -8.20
CA ASN A 133 -4.06 1.61 -6.90
C ASN A 133 -4.77 2.95 -7.05
N ALA A 134 -6.10 2.94 -6.91
CA ALA A 134 -6.91 4.14 -7.00
C ALA A 134 -6.56 5.13 -5.87
N GLU A 135 -6.84 6.41 -6.09
CA GLU A 135 -6.53 7.47 -5.14
C GLU A 135 -7.76 8.36 -4.88
N LEU A 136 -7.96 8.71 -3.62
CA LEU A 136 -8.87 9.77 -3.19
C LEU A 136 -8.04 10.97 -2.73
N LYS A 137 -8.27 12.14 -3.33
CA LYS A 137 -7.72 13.41 -2.86
C LYS A 137 -8.79 14.18 -2.09
N LEU A 138 -8.44 14.67 -0.90
CA LEU A 138 -9.21 15.67 -0.16
C LEU A 138 -8.47 17.01 -0.20
N GLU A 139 -9.18 18.07 -0.56
CA GLU A 139 -8.60 19.41 -0.68
C GLU A 139 -8.76 20.20 0.63
N LEU A 140 -7.65 20.51 1.30
CA LEU A 140 -7.66 21.35 2.51
C LEU A 140 -7.23 22.79 2.22
N GLY A 141 -7.06 23.15 0.95
CA GLY A 141 -6.58 24.45 0.47
C GLY A 141 -5.25 24.27 -0.26
N GLU A 142 -4.19 24.84 0.29
CA GLU A 142 -2.84 24.73 -0.29
C GLU A 142 -2.13 23.41 0.02
N ARG A 143 -2.60 22.68 1.05
CA ARG A 143 -2.01 21.44 1.56
C ARG A 143 -3.07 20.36 1.46
N ASN A 144 -2.87 19.37 0.59
CA ASN A 144 -3.88 18.35 0.35
C ASN A 144 -3.56 17.06 1.12
N LEU A 145 -4.59 16.25 1.32
CA LEU A 145 -4.45 14.85 1.72
C LEU A 145 -4.81 13.97 0.55
N LYS A 146 -4.11 12.85 0.40
CA LYS A 146 -4.57 11.76 -0.44
C LYS A 146 -4.56 10.44 0.30
N PHE A 147 -5.38 9.52 -0.18
CA PHE A 147 -5.58 8.21 0.37
C PHE A 147 -5.54 7.18 -0.75
N HIS A 148 -4.93 6.06 -0.45
CA HIS A 148 -4.81 4.90 -1.32
C HIS A 148 -4.76 3.65 -0.43
N HIS A 149 -4.91 2.48 -1.05
CA HIS A 149 -5.00 1.21 -0.33
C HIS A 149 -3.69 0.40 -0.42
N LEU A 150 -2.77 0.75 -1.32
CA LEU A 150 -1.44 0.14 -1.38
C LEU A 150 -0.36 1.21 -1.27
N SER A 151 0.61 1.02 -0.37
CA SER A 151 1.77 1.93 -0.27
C SER A 151 2.52 2.02 -1.60
N LEU A 152 3.27 3.11 -1.79
CA LEU A 152 4.13 3.26 -2.96
C LEU A 152 5.20 2.17 -3.03
N HIS A 153 5.70 1.69 -1.87
CA HIS A 153 6.58 0.52 -1.82
C HIS A 153 5.91 -0.73 -2.37
N SER A 154 4.66 -0.98 -1.99
CA SER A 154 3.89 -2.13 -2.44
C SER A 154 3.61 -2.06 -3.94
N VAL A 155 3.27 -0.88 -4.46
CA VAL A 155 3.10 -0.65 -5.91
C VAL A 155 4.41 -0.91 -6.64
N VAL A 156 5.52 -0.30 -6.22
CA VAL A 156 6.82 -0.45 -6.87
C VAL A 156 7.29 -1.91 -6.86
N ARG A 157 7.13 -2.63 -5.74
CA ARG A 157 7.49 -4.06 -5.66
C ARG A 157 6.65 -4.89 -6.62
N MET A 158 5.35 -4.65 -6.69
CA MET A 158 4.49 -5.39 -7.61
C MET A 158 4.84 -5.11 -9.07
N GLU A 159 5.04 -3.84 -9.45
CA GLU A 159 5.38 -3.45 -10.82
C GLU A 159 6.77 -3.92 -11.26
N SER A 160 7.75 -3.91 -10.34
CA SER A 160 9.11 -4.37 -10.61
C SER A 160 9.25 -5.90 -10.62
N HIS A 161 8.30 -6.63 -10.02
CA HIS A 161 8.29 -8.08 -10.03
C HIS A 161 7.81 -8.63 -11.39
N THR A 162 8.72 -8.70 -12.36
CA THR A 162 8.46 -9.04 -13.78
C THR A 162 7.44 -10.16 -14.02
N ARG A 163 7.56 -11.29 -13.32
CA ARG A 163 6.66 -12.44 -13.45
C ARG A 163 5.23 -12.12 -13.00
N ALA A 164 5.06 -11.65 -11.76
CA ALA A 164 3.76 -11.29 -11.19
C ALA A 164 3.10 -10.12 -11.92
N ALA A 165 3.86 -9.08 -12.28
CA ALA A 165 3.38 -7.95 -13.07
C ALA A 165 2.85 -8.38 -14.45
N ALA A 166 3.60 -9.26 -15.14
CA ALA A 166 3.17 -9.79 -16.44
C ALA A 166 1.90 -10.65 -16.32
N ALA A 167 1.85 -11.57 -15.36
CA ALA A 167 0.68 -12.41 -15.12
C ALA A 167 -0.57 -11.58 -14.78
N LEU A 168 -0.43 -10.59 -13.88
CA LEU A 168 -1.52 -9.68 -13.54
C LEU A 168 -2.05 -8.94 -14.77
N LYS A 169 -1.15 -8.36 -15.57
CA LYS A 169 -1.50 -7.65 -16.80
C LYS A 169 -2.16 -8.55 -17.84
N ASN A 170 -1.62 -9.75 -18.07
CA ASN A 170 -2.12 -10.68 -19.08
C ASN A 170 -3.47 -11.28 -18.70
N SER A 171 -3.70 -11.50 -17.40
CA SER A 171 -4.99 -11.98 -16.89
C SER A 171 -6.13 -10.99 -17.14
N ARG A 172 -5.81 -9.68 -17.19
CA ARG A 172 -6.77 -8.57 -17.22
C ARG A 172 -7.77 -8.60 -16.07
N ILE A 173 -7.42 -9.27 -14.97
CA ILE A 173 -8.35 -9.52 -13.87
C ILE A 173 -8.78 -8.22 -13.17
N LEU A 174 -7.91 -7.21 -13.15
CA LEU A 174 -8.24 -5.91 -12.56
C LEU A 174 -9.28 -5.15 -13.39
N GLU A 175 -9.15 -5.21 -14.72
CA GLU A 175 -10.04 -4.53 -15.65
C GLU A 175 -11.36 -5.28 -15.85
N ASP A 176 -11.27 -6.58 -16.15
CA ASP A 176 -12.42 -7.38 -16.55
C ASP A 176 -13.36 -7.66 -15.35
N PHE A 177 -12.84 -7.59 -14.11
CA PHE A 177 -13.61 -7.77 -12.86
C PHE A 177 -13.70 -6.50 -12.00
N ALA A 178 -13.52 -5.31 -12.59
CA ALA A 178 -13.52 -4.04 -11.87
C ALA A 178 -14.79 -3.78 -11.02
N SER A 179 -15.94 -4.35 -11.40
CA SER A 179 -17.20 -4.29 -10.63
C SER A 179 -17.09 -4.96 -9.26
N PHE A 180 -16.20 -5.93 -9.10
CA PHE A 180 -15.91 -6.62 -7.83
C PHE A 180 -14.77 -5.99 -7.03
N ARG A 181 -14.27 -4.83 -7.50
CA ARG A 181 -13.24 -3.98 -6.87
C ARG A 181 -12.00 -4.78 -6.44
N PRO A 182 -11.30 -5.43 -7.38
CA PRO A 182 -10.15 -6.26 -7.06
C PRO A 182 -9.06 -5.45 -6.36
N LEU A 183 -8.55 -5.98 -5.24
CA LEU A 183 -7.43 -5.40 -4.50
C LEU A 183 -6.31 -6.43 -4.37
N VAL A 184 -5.13 -6.11 -4.87
CA VAL A 184 -3.94 -6.97 -4.73
C VAL A 184 -3.43 -6.85 -3.29
N ALA A 185 -3.09 -7.97 -2.67
CA ALA A 185 -2.52 -8.02 -1.32
C ALA A 185 -1.45 -9.12 -1.24
N GLY A 186 -1.03 -9.44 -0.01
CA GLY A 186 -0.17 -10.59 0.24
C GLY A 186 1.30 -10.35 -0.13
N THR A 187 1.97 -11.41 -0.54
CA THR A 187 3.44 -11.46 -0.42
C THR A 187 4.22 -10.71 -1.49
N PHE A 188 3.69 -10.61 -2.71
CA PHE A 188 4.30 -9.85 -3.80
C PHE A 188 4.41 -8.35 -3.47
N PRO A 189 3.33 -7.63 -3.09
CA PRO A 189 3.46 -6.23 -2.67
C PRO A 189 4.31 -6.06 -1.39
N LEU A 190 4.37 -7.06 -0.50
CA LEU A 190 5.29 -7.01 0.66
C LEU A 190 6.77 -7.25 0.31
N GLY A 191 7.05 -7.81 -0.87
CA GLY A 191 8.39 -8.28 -1.25
C GLY A 191 8.86 -9.43 -0.35
N LEU A 192 7.94 -10.32 0.02
CA LEU A 192 8.16 -11.53 0.82
C LEU A 192 7.77 -12.82 0.06
N ASP A 193 7.54 -12.68 -1.24
CA ASP A 193 7.16 -13.79 -2.10
C ASP A 193 8.31 -14.80 -2.23
N THR A 194 7.91 -16.02 -2.56
CA THR A 194 8.76 -17.16 -2.88
C THR A 194 8.33 -17.72 -4.21
N LEU A 195 9.07 -18.70 -4.75
CA LEU A 195 8.73 -19.32 -6.03
C LEU A 195 7.31 -19.91 -6.06
N THR A 196 6.79 -20.31 -4.90
CA THR A 196 5.47 -20.93 -4.72
C THR A 196 4.42 -19.97 -4.16
N SER A 197 4.71 -18.67 -4.06
CA SER A 197 3.74 -17.70 -3.55
C SER A 197 2.65 -17.41 -4.56
N ASP A 198 1.42 -17.29 -4.06
CA ASP A 198 0.25 -16.94 -4.83
C ASP A 198 0.15 -15.43 -5.04
N LEU A 199 -0.47 -15.02 -6.15
CA LEU A 199 -0.91 -13.66 -6.38
C LEU A 199 -2.30 -13.53 -5.74
N ASP A 200 -2.33 -12.90 -4.57
CA ASP A 200 -3.53 -12.73 -3.76
C ASP A 200 -4.37 -11.53 -4.23
N LEU A 201 -5.64 -11.78 -4.49
CA LEU A 201 -6.64 -10.80 -4.91
C LEU A 201 -7.86 -10.87 -4.00
N LEU A 202 -8.22 -9.72 -3.42
CA LEU A 202 -9.39 -9.57 -2.56
C LEU A 202 -10.53 -8.93 -3.35
N PHE A 203 -11.70 -9.57 -3.32
CA PHE A 203 -12.89 -9.17 -4.07
C PHE A 203 -14.06 -8.93 -3.12
N VAL A 204 -14.95 -8.00 -3.50
CA VAL A 204 -16.26 -7.86 -2.88
C VAL A 204 -17.35 -8.40 -3.81
N ALA A 205 -18.25 -9.22 -3.27
CA ALA A 205 -19.42 -9.71 -3.98
C ALA A 205 -20.59 -9.99 -3.03
N SER A 206 -21.74 -9.36 -3.29
CA SER A 206 -22.99 -9.67 -2.59
C SER A 206 -23.64 -10.94 -3.13
N ASP A 207 -23.52 -11.19 -4.44
CA ASP A 207 -23.88 -12.44 -5.10
C ASP A 207 -22.61 -13.22 -5.46
N LEU A 208 -22.30 -14.17 -4.58
CA LEU A 208 -21.13 -15.00 -4.68
C LEU A 208 -21.26 -16.07 -5.77
N ASP A 209 -22.47 -16.54 -6.08
CA ASP A 209 -22.71 -17.53 -7.13
C ASP A 209 -22.51 -16.92 -8.52
N ALA A 210 -22.95 -15.67 -8.71
CA ALA A 210 -22.69 -14.90 -9.93
C ALA A 210 -21.19 -14.71 -10.18
N LEU A 211 -20.43 -14.33 -9.13
CA LEU A 211 -18.97 -14.21 -9.22
C LEU A 211 -18.32 -15.55 -9.60
N ASP A 212 -18.69 -16.64 -8.94
CA ASP A 212 -18.10 -17.96 -9.23
C ASP A 212 -18.34 -18.41 -10.66
N LEU A 213 -19.54 -18.16 -11.19
CA LEU A 213 -19.87 -18.47 -12.57
C LEU A 213 -18.98 -17.69 -13.55
N GLU A 214 -18.77 -16.40 -13.29
CA GLU A 214 -17.94 -15.55 -14.14
C GLU A 214 -16.45 -15.94 -14.10
N LEU A 215 -15.92 -16.19 -12.89
CA LEU A 215 -14.56 -16.70 -12.70
C LEU A 215 -14.37 -18.07 -13.37
N ARG A 216 -15.35 -18.98 -13.24
CA ARG A 216 -15.30 -20.29 -13.89
C ARG A 216 -15.34 -20.16 -15.40
N ARG A 217 -16.19 -19.30 -15.96
CA ARG A 217 -16.22 -19.04 -17.41
C ARG A 217 -14.87 -18.55 -17.94
N ARG A 218 -14.16 -17.74 -17.15
CA ARG A 218 -12.89 -17.14 -17.56
C ARG A 218 -11.68 -18.07 -17.37
N PHE A 219 -11.62 -18.81 -16.26
CA PHE A 219 -10.39 -19.46 -15.80
C PHE A 219 -10.50 -20.99 -15.64
N ALA A 220 -11.64 -21.63 -15.93
CA ALA A 220 -11.79 -23.09 -15.74
C ALA A 220 -10.81 -23.95 -16.55
N THR A 221 -10.26 -23.43 -17.65
CA THR A 221 -9.25 -24.13 -18.47
C THR A 221 -7.83 -23.89 -18.00
N CYS A 222 -7.62 -23.02 -17.01
CA CYS A 222 -6.29 -22.80 -16.42
C CYS A 222 -5.86 -24.00 -15.58
N VAL A 223 -4.55 -24.18 -15.46
CA VAL A 223 -3.96 -25.27 -14.67
C VAL A 223 -4.38 -25.10 -13.21
N SER A 224 -4.65 -26.22 -12.54
CA SER A 224 -5.04 -26.27 -11.12
C SER A 224 -6.24 -25.40 -10.75
N PHE A 225 -7.15 -25.12 -11.71
CA PHE A 225 -8.37 -24.38 -11.41
C PHE A 225 -9.20 -25.10 -10.33
N ARG A 226 -9.50 -24.41 -9.24
CA ARG A 226 -10.33 -24.90 -8.14
C ARG A 226 -11.17 -23.76 -7.57
N GLN A 227 -12.40 -24.07 -7.22
CA GLN A 227 -13.29 -23.17 -6.49
C GLN A 227 -13.81 -23.87 -5.24
N GLN A 228 -13.90 -23.13 -4.13
CA GLN A 228 -14.42 -23.63 -2.88
C GLN A 228 -15.22 -22.57 -2.14
N ARG A 229 -16.20 -23.05 -1.37
CA ARG A 229 -17.03 -22.25 -0.46
C ARG A 229 -16.68 -22.60 0.97
N LEU A 230 -16.48 -21.57 1.79
CA LEU A 230 -16.10 -21.71 3.19
C LEU A 230 -16.64 -20.54 4.00
N THR A 231 -16.61 -20.69 5.32
CA THR A 231 -16.97 -19.63 6.27
C THR A 231 -15.70 -19.10 6.90
N VAL A 232 -15.38 -17.82 6.67
CA VAL A 232 -14.24 -17.11 7.26
C VAL A 232 -14.76 -15.80 7.84
N ASP A 233 -14.37 -15.49 9.07
CA ASP A 233 -14.86 -14.32 9.81
C ASP A 233 -16.40 -14.22 9.79
N GLU A 234 -17.05 -15.36 10.02
CA GLU A 234 -18.52 -15.52 10.03
C GLU A 234 -19.23 -15.24 8.69
N LEU A 235 -18.48 -14.98 7.62
CA LEU A 235 -19.00 -14.70 6.29
C LEU A 235 -18.79 -15.88 5.33
N THR A 236 -19.81 -16.15 4.50
CA THR A 236 -19.64 -17.01 3.32
C THR A 236 -18.60 -16.38 2.40
N THR A 237 -17.62 -17.19 2.01
CA THR A 237 -16.43 -16.77 1.29
C THR A 237 -16.25 -17.66 0.05
N SER A 238 -15.87 -17.05 -1.08
CA SER A 238 -15.36 -17.80 -2.24
C SER A 238 -13.85 -17.78 -2.20
N ILE A 239 -13.24 -18.92 -2.47
CA ILE A 239 -11.83 -18.96 -2.87
C ILE A 239 -11.76 -19.63 -4.23
N THR A 240 -11.18 -18.91 -5.19
CA THR A 240 -10.86 -19.43 -6.53
C THR A 240 -9.35 -19.43 -6.71
N ASN A 241 -8.78 -20.60 -6.99
CA ASN A 241 -7.37 -20.76 -7.29
C ASN A 241 -7.20 -21.22 -8.74
N PHE A 242 -6.13 -20.77 -9.40
CA PHE A 242 -5.70 -21.26 -10.71
C PHE A 242 -4.25 -20.83 -10.97
N VAL A 243 -3.62 -21.37 -12.00
CA VAL A 243 -2.29 -20.95 -12.45
C VAL A 243 -2.38 -20.33 -13.84
N MET A 244 -1.80 -19.15 -14.01
CA MET A 244 -1.68 -18.44 -15.28
C MET A 244 -0.27 -17.84 -15.39
N ASP A 245 0.38 -17.99 -16.54
CA ASP A 245 1.75 -17.51 -16.78
C ASP A 245 2.75 -17.97 -15.70
N ASP A 246 2.63 -19.24 -15.26
CA ASP A 246 3.42 -19.85 -14.19
C ASP A 246 3.35 -19.13 -12.82
N VAL A 247 2.30 -18.31 -12.63
CA VAL A 247 1.96 -17.66 -11.37
C VAL A 247 0.66 -18.26 -10.85
N PRO A 248 0.67 -18.83 -9.62
CA PRO A 248 -0.57 -19.16 -8.94
C PRO A 248 -1.34 -17.90 -8.57
N PHE A 249 -2.66 -17.93 -8.78
CA PHE A 249 -3.59 -16.88 -8.35
C PHE A 249 -4.47 -17.43 -7.23
N GLU A 250 -4.75 -16.59 -6.24
CA GLU A 250 -5.82 -16.81 -5.27
C GLU A 250 -6.75 -15.60 -5.27
N ILE A 251 -8.01 -15.84 -5.61
CA ILE A 251 -9.08 -14.84 -5.48
C ILE A 251 -9.90 -15.19 -4.25
N PHE A 252 -9.82 -14.33 -3.25
CA PHE A 252 -10.60 -14.41 -2.02
C PHE A 252 -11.74 -13.39 -2.09
N ALA A 253 -12.99 -13.85 -2.00
CA ALA A 253 -14.16 -12.99 -2.17
C ALA A 253 -15.17 -13.14 -1.04
N GLN A 254 -15.65 -12.01 -0.51
CA GLN A 254 -16.68 -11.95 0.53
C GLN A 254 -17.71 -10.86 0.21
N ASN A 255 -18.88 -10.91 0.86
CA ASN A 255 -19.81 -9.78 0.89
C ASN A 255 -19.34 -8.70 1.88
N ARG A 256 -18.11 -8.23 1.68
CA ARG A 256 -17.43 -7.20 2.47
C ARG A 256 -16.40 -6.51 1.59
N GLU A 257 -16.31 -5.18 1.66
CA GLU A 257 -15.30 -4.41 0.94
C GLU A 257 -13.89 -4.97 1.18
N PRO A 258 -13.02 -5.08 0.15
CA PRO A 258 -11.70 -5.69 0.29
C PRO A 258 -10.87 -5.06 1.41
N VAL A 259 -10.97 -3.75 1.54
CA VAL A 259 -10.23 -2.94 2.52
C VAL A 259 -10.70 -3.16 3.97
N LEU A 260 -11.85 -3.81 4.16
CA LEU A 260 -12.40 -4.20 5.47
C LEU A 260 -12.21 -5.69 5.77
N GLN A 261 -11.71 -6.48 4.81
CA GLN A 261 -11.46 -7.90 5.00
C GLN A 261 -10.23 -8.13 5.87
N ARG A 262 -10.24 -9.18 6.68
CA ARG A 262 -9.10 -9.50 7.57
C ARG A 262 -7.80 -9.70 6.80
N ALA A 263 -7.86 -10.29 5.60
CA ALA A 263 -6.69 -10.50 4.75
C ALA A 263 -5.97 -9.18 4.41
N TYR A 264 -6.72 -8.11 4.12
CA TYR A 264 -6.13 -6.79 3.88
C TYR A 264 -5.57 -6.15 5.16
N ARG A 265 -6.28 -6.28 6.29
CA ARG A 265 -5.79 -5.79 7.59
C ARG A 265 -4.49 -6.48 8.00
N HIS A 266 -4.36 -7.78 7.71
CA HIS A 266 -3.11 -8.53 7.86
C HIS A 266 -2.00 -7.96 6.98
N PHE A 267 -2.27 -7.79 5.69
CA PHE A 267 -1.31 -7.19 4.76
C PHE A 267 -0.81 -5.81 5.25
N LEU A 268 -1.68 -4.96 5.78
CA LEU A 268 -1.28 -3.64 6.30
C LEU A 268 -0.40 -3.71 7.55
N ILE A 269 -0.71 -4.58 8.52
CA ILE A 269 0.15 -4.70 9.70
C ILE A 269 1.50 -5.31 9.32
N GLU A 270 1.54 -6.29 8.42
CA GLU A 270 2.78 -6.87 7.92
C GLU A 270 3.65 -5.82 7.21
N GLU A 271 3.05 -4.96 6.39
CA GLU A 271 3.74 -3.84 5.76
C GLU A 271 4.31 -2.86 6.80
N LYS A 272 3.50 -2.44 7.78
CA LYS A 272 3.94 -1.56 8.86
C LYS A 272 5.08 -2.20 9.67
N LEU A 273 4.97 -3.49 9.99
CA LEU A 273 6.01 -4.23 10.69
C LEU A 273 7.32 -4.22 9.89
N LEU A 274 7.29 -4.49 8.59
CA LEU A 274 8.50 -4.41 7.75
C LEU A 274 9.08 -2.99 7.69
N LYS A 275 8.22 -1.98 7.59
CA LYS A 275 8.65 -0.57 7.60
C LYS A 275 9.37 -0.26 8.91
N TYR A 276 8.72 -0.44 10.04
CA TYR A 276 9.23 -0.03 11.36
C TYR A 276 10.29 -0.96 11.94
N GLY A 277 10.23 -2.27 11.65
CA GLY A 277 11.23 -3.26 12.07
C GLY A 277 12.50 -3.28 11.22
N GLY A 278 12.46 -2.67 10.03
CA GLY A 278 13.59 -2.52 9.13
C GLY A 278 14.18 -3.85 8.63
N GLU A 279 15.41 -3.80 8.11
CA GLU A 279 16.09 -4.96 7.52
C GLU A 279 16.26 -6.12 8.51
N LYS A 280 16.49 -5.82 9.80
CA LYS A 280 16.62 -6.86 10.84
C LYS A 280 15.37 -7.74 10.93
N LEU A 281 14.17 -7.13 10.94
CA LEU A 281 12.93 -7.90 10.96
C LEU A 281 12.68 -8.56 9.61
N ARG A 282 12.89 -7.84 8.51
CA ARG A 282 12.74 -8.39 7.15
C ARG A 282 13.54 -9.68 6.97
N ASP A 283 14.82 -9.68 7.34
CA ASP A 283 15.69 -10.84 7.23
C ASP A 283 15.16 -12.04 8.03
N ARG A 284 14.69 -11.83 9.26
CA ARG A 284 14.10 -12.89 10.09
C ARG A 284 12.85 -13.49 9.44
N VAL A 285 11.96 -12.63 8.91
CA VAL A 285 10.74 -13.07 8.24
C VAL A 285 11.05 -13.82 6.95
N VAL A 286 11.98 -13.32 6.13
CA VAL A 286 12.42 -13.98 4.89
C VAL A 286 13.03 -15.36 5.19
N GLN A 287 13.87 -15.47 6.22
CA GLN A 287 14.44 -16.76 6.64
C GLN A 287 13.36 -17.74 7.11
N ALA A 288 12.36 -17.26 7.87
CA ALA A 288 11.22 -18.07 8.30
C ALA A 288 10.36 -18.55 7.11
N ARG A 289 10.08 -17.66 6.15
CA ARG A 289 9.38 -17.97 4.89
C ARG A 289 10.16 -18.99 4.06
N ALA A 290 11.49 -18.87 3.98
CA ALA A 290 12.34 -19.82 3.28
C ALA A 290 12.34 -21.24 3.90
N ARG A 291 11.97 -21.37 5.18
CA ARG A 291 11.73 -22.66 5.85
C ARG A 291 10.33 -23.25 5.58
N GLY A 292 9.50 -22.55 4.79
CA GLY A 292 8.16 -23.00 4.42
C GLY A 292 7.04 -22.48 5.32
N LEU A 293 7.32 -21.54 6.24
CA LEU A 293 6.26 -20.90 7.01
C LEU A 293 5.43 -19.96 6.13
N LYS A 294 4.11 -19.90 6.39
CA LYS A 294 3.23 -18.84 5.87
C LYS A 294 3.59 -17.49 6.47
N THR A 295 3.03 -16.40 5.94
CA THR A 295 3.40 -15.03 6.30
C THR A 295 3.18 -14.73 7.78
N GLU A 296 1.96 -14.94 8.29
CA GLU A 296 1.62 -14.63 9.68
C GLU A 296 2.45 -15.46 10.67
N PRO A 297 2.62 -16.79 10.51
CA PRO A 297 3.55 -17.56 11.35
C PRO A 297 5.00 -17.10 11.26
N ALA A 298 5.47 -16.66 10.08
CA ALA A 298 6.83 -16.16 9.92
C ALA A 298 7.05 -14.84 10.70
N PHE A 299 6.08 -13.94 10.70
CA PHE A 299 6.10 -12.76 11.57
C PHE A 299 6.01 -13.15 13.05
N GLY A 300 5.14 -14.11 13.40
CA GLY A 300 5.01 -14.64 14.75
C GLY A 300 6.34 -15.15 15.31
N GLU A 301 7.05 -15.96 14.53
CA GLU A 301 8.38 -16.46 14.89
C GLU A 301 9.42 -15.32 14.97
N ALA A 302 9.45 -14.43 13.97
CA ALA A 302 10.44 -13.35 13.90
C ALA A 302 10.32 -12.33 15.05
N LEU A 303 9.11 -12.18 15.61
CA LEU A 303 8.78 -11.29 16.72
C LEU A 303 8.68 -12.02 18.08
N GLY A 304 8.80 -13.36 18.09
CA GLY A 304 8.68 -14.16 19.32
C GLY A 304 7.28 -14.13 19.94
N LEU A 305 6.22 -14.02 19.13
CA LEU A 305 4.83 -14.05 19.60
C LEU A 305 4.52 -15.40 20.27
N GLN A 306 3.75 -15.38 21.35
CA GLN A 306 3.48 -16.57 22.17
C GLN A 306 2.10 -17.17 21.90
N GLY A 307 1.15 -16.38 21.40
CA GLY A 307 -0.20 -16.80 21.03
C GLY A 307 -0.30 -17.15 19.54
N ASP A 308 -1.53 -17.12 19.03
CA ASP A 308 -1.80 -17.29 17.61
C ASP A 308 -1.32 -16.05 16.84
N PRO A 309 -0.30 -16.18 15.96
CA PRO A 309 0.22 -15.06 15.18
C PRO A 309 -0.85 -14.34 14.37
N TYR A 310 -1.85 -15.08 13.87
CA TYR A 310 -2.94 -14.48 13.11
C TYR A 310 -3.73 -13.49 13.97
N LEU A 311 -4.20 -13.91 15.14
CA LEU A 311 -5.00 -13.04 16.01
C LEU A 311 -4.17 -11.89 16.59
N GLU A 312 -2.91 -12.14 16.96
CA GLU A 312 -2.04 -11.11 17.53
C GLU A 312 -1.72 -10.01 16.52
N LEU A 313 -1.35 -10.36 15.29
CA LEU A 313 -1.06 -9.38 14.24
C LEU A 313 -2.30 -8.52 13.93
N LEU A 314 -3.48 -9.13 13.88
CA LEU A 314 -4.72 -8.38 13.67
C LEU A 314 -5.01 -7.39 14.82
N GLN A 315 -4.68 -7.74 16.06
CA GLN A 315 -4.76 -6.79 17.18
C GLN A 315 -3.75 -5.66 17.06
N TRP A 316 -2.54 -5.96 16.56
CA TRP A 316 -1.50 -4.94 16.38
C TRP A 316 -1.84 -3.95 15.25
N GLN A 317 -2.69 -4.33 14.30
CA GLN A 317 -3.18 -3.43 13.26
C GLN A 317 -3.91 -2.21 13.82
N GLU A 318 -4.57 -2.36 14.98
CA GLU A 318 -5.35 -1.31 15.65
C GLU A 318 -4.49 -0.41 16.56
N LEU A 319 -3.23 -0.77 16.79
CA LEU A 319 -2.33 0.05 17.61
C LEU A 319 -2.01 1.35 16.88
N SER A 320 -1.90 2.43 17.64
CA SER A 320 -1.29 3.64 17.11
C SER A 320 0.14 3.35 16.63
N VAL A 321 0.63 4.13 15.66
CA VAL A 321 2.00 3.95 15.15
C VAL A 321 3.04 4.01 16.28
N GLY A 322 2.85 4.89 17.27
CA GLY A 322 3.73 4.99 18.44
C GLY A 322 3.72 3.71 19.30
N GLU A 323 2.55 3.16 19.60
CA GLU A 323 2.42 1.90 20.36
C GLU A 323 3.02 0.71 19.60
N LEU A 324 2.80 0.64 18.28
CA LEU A 324 3.39 -0.40 17.42
C LEU A 324 4.91 -0.35 17.47
N ARG A 325 5.50 0.84 17.36
CA ARG A 325 6.96 1.03 17.43
C ARG A 325 7.52 0.59 18.78
N GLN A 326 6.87 0.97 19.89
CA GLN A 326 7.30 0.54 21.22
C GLN A 326 7.25 -0.99 21.39
N ARG A 327 6.23 -1.65 20.82
CA ARG A 327 6.17 -3.12 20.82
C ARG A 327 7.28 -3.75 19.99
N LEU A 328 7.54 -3.21 18.79
CA LEU A 328 8.63 -3.67 17.92
C LEU A 328 10.00 -3.52 18.57
N GLU A 329 10.27 -2.38 19.22
CA GLU A 329 11.53 -2.16 19.93
C GLU A 329 11.77 -3.21 21.03
N ARG A 330 10.72 -3.61 21.76
CA ARG A 330 10.80 -4.67 22.77
C ARG A 330 10.99 -6.06 22.16
N ALA A 331 10.34 -6.36 21.04
CA ALA A 331 10.43 -7.64 20.36
C ALA A 331 11.78 -7.83 19.62
N LEU A 332 12.42 -6.74 19.21
CA LEU A 332 13.67 -6.74 18.46
C LEU A 332 14.92 -6.44 19.30
N ALA A 333 14.76 -6.01 20.56
CA ALA A 333 15.84 -5.95 21.54
C ALA A 333 16.45 -7.35 21.74
#